data_AF-A0A645BI25-F1
#
_entry.id   AF-A0A645BI25-F1
#
_cell.length_a   1.000
_cell.length_b   1.000
_cell.length_c   1.000
_cell.angle_alpha   90.00
_cell.angle_beta   90.00
_cell.angle_gamma   90.00
#
_symmetry.space_group_name_H-M   'P 1'
#
loop_
_entity.id
_entity.type
_entity.pdbx_description
1 polymer ?
#
loop_
_entity_poly.entity_id
_entity_poly.type
_entity_poly.pdbx_seq_one_letter_code
_entity_poly.pdbx_strand_id
1 'polypeptide(L)'
;MKSSFQQIREGLIQILESTSEKNPNFDFDYEDITNRKTIYKMYISGSQKYAIKIWLGNGFGARSETINLAYGNHISDSDNSMNEIIGCEVDKDKTLKLKMTLNMSGDKEAGTPSEVLREIWKNVVMWLK
;
A
#
# COMPACT_ATOMS: atom_id res chain seq x y z
N MET A 1 -7.71 10.73 -6.14
CA MET A 1 -6.93 9.48 -6.23
C MET A 1 -5.46 9.70 -6.53
N LYS A 2 -5.06 10.28 -7.66
CA LYS A 2 -3.63 10.54 -7.96
C LYS A 2 -2.81 11.17 -6.82
N SER A 3 -3.31 12.26 -6.21
CA SER A 3 -2.62 12.90 -5.08
C SER A 3 -2.50 11.97 -3.87
N SER A 4 -3.58 11.26 -3.51
CA SER A 4 -3.56 10.28 -2.43
C SER A 4 -2.59 9.13 -2.70
N PHE A 5 -2.54 8.64 -3.94
CA PHE A 5 -1.58 7.61 -4.38
C PHE A 5 -0.15 8.09 -4.20
N GLN A 6 0.15 9.31 -4.65
CA GLN A 6 1.48 9.89 -4.51
C GLN A 6 1.87 10.04 -3.03
N GLN A 7 0.97 10.55 -2.19
CA GLN A 7 1.20 10.69 -0.74
C GLN A 7 1.46 9.33 -0.07
N ILE A 8 0.69 8.29 -0.43
CA ILE A 8 0.90 6.94 0.12
C ILE A 8 2.23 6.36 -0.38
N ARG A 9 2.54 6.51 -1.68
CA ARG A 9 3.78 6.02 -2.29
C ARG A 9 5.02 6.65 -1.65
N GLU A 10 5.02 7.97 -1.49
CA GLU A 10 6.10 8.73 -0.84
C GLU A 10 6.20 8.37 0.65
N GLY A 11 5.06 8.29 1.35
CA GLY A 11 5.03 7.90 2.76
C GLY A 11 5.53 6.48 3.01
N LEU A 12 5.28 5.53 2.09
CA LEU A 12 5.84 4.17 2.18
C LEU A 12 7.37 4.20 2.10
N ILE A 13 7.93 4.97 1.17
CA ILE A 13 9.38 5.13 1.04
C ILE A 13 9.95 5.69 2.35
N GLN A 14 9.39 6.77 2.88
CA GLN A 14 9.86 7.38 4.13
C GLN A 14 9.83 6.42 5.33
N ILE A 15 8.78 5.60 5.45
CA ILE A 15 8.69 4.59 6.51
C ILE A 15 9.75 3.51 6.32
N LEU A 16 9.97 3.03 5.10
CA LEU A 16 10.97 2.01 4.79
C LEU A 16 12.39 2.53 5.05
N GLU A 17 12.71 3.74 4.61
CA GLU A 17 13.98 4.43 4.89
C GLU A 17 14.21 4.54 6.40
N SER A 18 13.24 5.09 7.15
CA SER A 18 13.37 5.23 8.61
C SER A 18 13.47 3.88 9.33
N THR A 19 12.87 2.82 8.76
CA THR A 19 12.98 1.46 9.31
C THR A 19 14.38 0.90 9.08
N SER A 20 14.97 1.10 7.89
CA SER A 20 16.34 0.68 7.58
C SER A 20 17.36 1.39 8.47
N GLU A 21 17.24 2.71 8.65
CA GLU A 21 18.13 3.48 9.53
C GLU A 21 18.19 2.95 10.97
N LYS A 22 17.05 2.47 11.49
CA LYS A 22 16.91 1.99 12.87
C LYS A 22 17.22 0.51 13.04
N ASN A 23 17.23 -0.28 11.96
CA ASN A 23 17.34 -1.73 12.01
C ASN A 23 18.38 -2.21 11.00
N PRO A 24 19.64 -2.46 11.41
CA PRO A 24 20.73 -2.84 10.50
C PRO A 24 20.50 -4.14 9.71
N ASN A 25 19.60 -5.00 10.19
CA ASN A 25 19.23 -6.25 9.51
C ASN A 25 18.07 -6.07 8.52
N PHE A 26 17.42 -4.91 8.51
CA PHE A 26 16.32 -4.60 7.60
C PHE A 26 16.87 -3.85 6.39
N ASP A 27 16.49 -4.33 5.22
CA ASP A 27 16.77 -3.68 3.94
C ASP A 27 15.52 -3.70 3.08
N PHE A 28 15.45 -2.83 2.08
CA PHE A 28 14.35 -2.77 1.15
C PHE A 28 14.81 -2.31 -0.23
N ASP A 29 14.11 -2.77 -1.25
CA ASP A 29 14.18 -2.21 -2.59
C ASP A 29 12.78 -1.77 -3.03
N TYR A 30 12.74 -0.92 -4.06
CA TYR A 30 11.51 -0.65 -4.77
C TYR A 30 11.78 -0.36 -6.24
N GLU A 31 10.78 -0.66 -7.05
CA GLU A 31 10.79 -0.45 -8.48
C GLU A 31 9.51 0.25 -8.90
N ASP A 32 9.66 1.42 -9.52
CA ASP A 32 8.58 2.09 -10.22
C ASP A 32 8.41 1.47 -11.61
N ILE A 33 7.53 0.49 -11.72
CA ILE A 33 7.17 -0.13 -13.01
C ILE A 33 6.60 0.94 -13.96
N THR A 34 5.79 1.85 -13.40
CA THR A 34 5.31 3.06 -14.08
C THR A 34 5.14 4.18 -13.07
N ASN A 35 4.85 5.40 -13.50
CA ASN A 35 4.46 6.49 -12.60
C ASN A 35 3.14 6.25 -11.84
N ARG A 36 2.44 5.15 -12.15
CA ARG A 36 1.16 4.75 -11.54
C ARG A 36 1.24 3.40 -10.83
N LYS A 37 2.42 2.78 -10.75
CA LYS A 37 2.62 1.44 -10.19
C LYS A 37 4.02 1.32 -9.61
N THR A 38 4.10 0.89 -8.36
CA THR A 38 5.35 0.64 -7.65
C THR A 38 5.29 -0.71 -6.94
N ILE A 39 6.39 -1.45 -6.96
CA ILE A 39 6.58 -2.67 -6.18
C ILE A 39 7.67 -2.39 -5.15
N TYR A 40 7.41 -2.71 -3.89
CA TYR A 40 8.35 -2.65 -2.78
C TYR A 40 8.65 -4.06 -2.31
N LYS A 41 9.93 -4.39 -2.08
CA LYS A 41 10.32 -5.65 -1.45
C LYS A 41 11.13 -5.36 -0.21
N MET A 42 10.86 -6.13 0.83
CA MET A 42 11.48 -5.98 2.15
C MET A 42 12.25 -7.25 2.49
N TYR A 43 13.43 -7.03 3.05
CA TYR A 43 14.41 -8.06 3.32
C TYR A 43 14.80 -8.00 4.80
N ILE A 44 14.99 -9.17 5.40
CA ILE A 44 15.60 -9.32 6.72
C ILE A 44 16.83 -10.19 6.55
N SER A 45 18.00 -9.66 6.91
CA SER A 45 19.30 -10.32 6.76
C SER A 45 19.53 -10.86 5.34
N GLY A 46 19.18 -10.06 4.32
CA GLY A 46 19.33 -10.39 2.90
C GLY A 46 18.29 -11.35 2.32
N SER A 47 17.37 -11.89 3.13
CA SER A 47 16.29 -12.76 2.65
C SER A 47 14.99 -11.98 2.48
N GLN A 48 14.37 -12.08 1.30
CA GLN A 48 13.07 -11.44 1.05
C GLN A 48 12.02 -12.03 1.99
N LYS A 49 11.38 -11.15 2.77
CA LYS A 49 10.31 -11.54 3.71
C LYS A 49 8.94 -11.21 3.19
N TYR A 50 8.80 -10.05 2.55
CA TYR A 50 7.49 -9.56 2.14
C TYR A 50 7.62 -8.59 0.97
N ALA A 51 6.55 -8.41 0.22
CA ALA A 51 6.47 -7.43 -0.83
C ALA A 51 5.07 -6.80 -0.89
N ILE A 52 5.03 -5.57 -1.40
CA ILE A 52 3.81 -4.79 -1.60
C ILE A 52 3.83 -4.30 -3.05
N LYS A 53 2.76 -4.49 -3.78
CA LYS A 53 2.50 -3.76 -5.02
C LYS A 53 1.39 -2.77 -4.80
N ILE A 54 1.59 -1.52 -5.22
CA ILE A 54 0.57 -0.47 -5.21
C ILE A 54 0.41 0.11 -6.61
N TRP A 55 -0.83 0.31 -7.06
CA TRP A 55 -1.09 0.90 -8.37
C TRP A 55 -2.43 1.64 -8.46
N LEU A 56 -2.50 2.61 -9.36
CA LEU A 56 -3.77 3.23 -9.76
C LEU A 56 -4.47 2.39 -10.82
N GLY A 57 -5.70 1.96 -10.57
CA GLY A 57 -6.49 1.17 -11.51
C GLY A 57 -7.99 1.32 -11.30
N ASN A 58 -8.75 0.29 -11.66
CA ASN A 58 -10.21 0.23 -11.50
C ASN A 58 -10.58 -1.10 -10.83
N GLY A 59 -10.23 -1.23 -9.55
CA GLY A 59 -10.44 -2.46 -8.78
C GLY A 59 -11.89 -2.95 -8.85
N PHE A 60 -12.09 -4.24 -9.14
CA PHE A 60 -13.40 -4.87 -9.38
C PHE A 60 -14.34 -4.11 -10.34
N GLY A 61 -13.79 -3.43 -11.36
CA GLY A 61 -14.61 -2.69 -12.31
C GLY A 61 -15.24 -1.42 -11.72
N ALA A 62 -14.62 -0.85 -10.67
CA ALA A 62 -15.04 0.42 -10.10
C ALA A 62 -15.16 1.50 -11.19
N ARG A 63 -16.23 2.29 -11.11
CA ARG A 63 -16.54 3.40 -12.04
C ARG A 63 -15.54 4.55 -11.91
N SER A 64 -14.89 4.66 -10.76
CA SER A 64 -13.85 5.62 -10.47
C SER A 64 -12.50 4.91 -10.34
N GLU A 65 -11.42 5.68 -10.56
CA GLU A 65 -10.06 5.22 -10.29
C GLU A 65 -9.94 4.82 -8.81
N THR A 66 -9.22 3.74 -8.53
CA THR A 66 -8.91 3.21 -7.20
C THR A 66 -7.41 3.09 -7.02
N ILE A 67 -6.95 3.00 -5.77
CA ILE A 67 -5.60 2.53 -5.47
C ILE A 67 -5.73 1.07 -5.06
N ASN A 68 -5.09 0.19 -5.81
CA ASN A 68 -5.10 -1.25 -5.53
C ASN A 68 -3.79 -1.65 -4.87
N LEU A 69 -3.88 -2.68 -4.04
CA LEU A 69 -2.77 -3.22 -3.26
C LEU A 69 -2.74 -4.74 -3.40
N ALA A 70 -1.56 -5.28 -3.60
CA ALA A 70 -1.28 -6.70 -3.49
C ALA A 70 -0.16 -6.91 -2.47
N TYR A 71 -0.30 -7.93 -1.64
CA TYR A 71 0.66 -8.26 -0.59
C TYR A 71 1.09 -9.71 -0.70
N GLY A 72 2.33 -10.00 -0.31
CA GLY A 72 2.80 -11.37 -0.13
C GLY A 72 4.29 -11.55 -0.37
N ASN A 73 4.76 -12.77 -0.19
CA ASN A 73 6.18 -13.12 -0.37
C ASN A 73 6.56 -13.20 -1.86
N HIS A 74 5.59 -13.42 -2.75
CA HIS A 74 5.79 -13.43 -4.19
C HIS A 74 4.75 -12.52 -4.83
N ILE A 75 5.23 -11.41 -5.40
CA ILE A 75 4.40 -10.42 -6.08
C ILE A 75 4.70 -10.47 -7.57
N SER A 76 3.63 -10.53 -8.38
CA SER A 76 3.73 -10.38 -9.83
C SER A 76 3.40 -8.95 -10.25
N ASP A 77 3.93 -8.52 -11.40
CA ASP A 77 3.53 -7.25 -12.02
C ASP A 77 2.10 -7.30 -12.59
N SER A 78 1.50 -8.48 -12.78
CA SER A 78 0.13 -8.62 -13.28
C SER A 78 -0.91 -8.00 -12.33
N ASP A 79 -1.80 -7.16 -12.86
CA ASP A 79 -2.82 -6.44 -12.08
C ASP A 79 -4.10 -7.27 -11.83
N ASN A 80 -4.08 -8.55 -12.23
CA ASN A 80 -5.21 -9.47 -12.08
C ASN A 80 -5.35 -10.07 -10.68
N SER A 81 -4.42 -9.79 -9.77
CA SER A 81 -4.46 -10.24 -8.38
C SER A 81 -4.21 -9.07 -7.45
N MET A 82 -5.14 -8.85 -6.52
CA MET A 82 -5.07 -7.81 -5.50
C MET A 82 -5.70 -8.33 -4.22
N ASN A 83 -5.23 -7.83 -3.09
CA ASN A 83 -5.74 -8.17 -1.76
C ASN A 83 -6.50 -7.01 -1.13
N GLU A 84 -6.33 -5.79 -1.65
CA GLU A 84 -6.99 -4.61 -1.15
C GLU A 84 -7.25 -3.58 -2.26
N ILE A 85 -8.36 -2.86 -2.12
CA ILE A 85 -8.81 -1.75 -2.95
C ILE A 85 -9.15 -0.58 -2.04
N ILE A 86 -8.45 0.53 -2.27
CA ILE A 86 -8.71 1.82 -1.67
C ILE A 86 -9.53 2.64 -2.66
N GLY A 87 -10.81 2.81 -2.36
CA GLY A 87 -11.72 3.70 -3.07
C GLY A 87 -11.73 5.11 -2.48
N CYS A 88 -12.49 6.00 -3.13
CA CYS A 88 -12.86 7.29 -2.57
C CYS A 88 -14.38 7.35 -2.44
N GLU A 89 -14.86 7.66 -1.24
CA GLU A 89 -16.27 7.81 -0.92
C GLU A 89 -16.56 9.21 -0.37
N VAL A 90 -17.82 9.63 -0.50
CA VAL A 90 -18.33 10.86 0.14
C VAL A 90 -18.89 10.46 1.49
N ASP A 91 -18.34 11.04 2.57
CA ASP A 91 -18.81 10.82 3.93
C ASP A 91 -20.08 11.65 4.23
N LYS A 92 -20.72 11.40 5.38
CA LYS A 92 -21.98 12.02 5.81
C LYS A 92 -21.91 13.55 5.88
N ASP A 93 -20.73 14.10 6.11
CA ASP A 93 -20.43 15.53 6.14
C ASP A 93 -20.11 16.13 4.75
N LYS A 94 -20.29 15.34 3.67
CA LYS A 94 -19.96 15.68 2.28
C LYS A 94 -18.45 15.87 2.03
N THR A 95 -17.59 15.35 2.91
CA THR A 95 -16.15 15.32 2.66
C THR A 95 -15.75 14.07 1.88
N LEU A 96 -14.66 14.16 1.11
CA LEU A 96 -14.10 13.02 0.40
C LEU A 96 -13.12 12.28 1.32
N LYS A 97 -13.33 10.97 1.49
CA LYS A 97 -12.45 10.10 2.27
C LYS A 97 -12.01 8.90 1.45
N LEU A 98 -10.83 8.39 1.76
CA LEU A 98 -10.38 7.09 1.29
C LEU A 98 -11.10 5.99 2.06
N LYS A 99 -11.24 4.81 1.46
CA LYS A 99 -11.83 3.65 2.13
C LYS A 99 -11.19 2.36 1.64
N MET A 100 -10.69 1.58 2.60
CA MET A 100 -10.18 0.23 2.39
C MET A 100 -11.35 -0.76 2.40
N THR A 101 -11.39 -1.66 1.41
CA THR A 101 -12.59 -2.47 1.10
C THR A 101 -12.45 -3.94 1.52
N LEU A 102 -11.24 -4.50 1.51
CA LEU A 102 -11.02 -5.95 1.64
C LEU A 102 -10.18 -6.35 2.87
N ASN A 103 -9.64 -5.41 3.64
CA ASN A 103 -8.96 -5.72 4.89
C ASN A 103 -9.96 -6.28 5.91
N MET A 104 -9.92 -7.59 6.15
CA MET A 104 -10.75 -8.29 7.13
C MET A 104 -10.51 -7.83 8.58
N SER A 105 -9.38 -7.16 8.85
CA SER A 105 -8.89 -6.81 10.19
C SER A 105 -8.42 -5.35 10.32
N GLY A 106 -8.65 -4.52 9.31
CA GLY A 106 -8.23 -3.13 9.26
C GLY A 106 -9.29 -2.16 9.77
N ASP A 107 -8.83 -0.97 10.15
CA ASP A 107 -9.73 0.13 10.45
C ASP A 107 -10.44 0.59 9.16
N LYS A 108 -11.74 0.28 9.06
CA LYS A 108 -12.58 0.69 7.93
C LYS A 108 -12.78 2.21 7.87
N GLU A 109 -12.33 2.94 8.88
CA GLU A 109 -12.44 4.40 8.97
C GLU A 109 -11.17 5.15 8.53
N ALA A 110 -10.16 4.45 7.99
CA ALA A 110 -8.97 5.10 7.43
C ALA A 110 -9.32 6.00 6.23
N GLY A 111 -9.55 7.29 6.49
CA GLY A 111 -10.12 8.25 5.55
C GLY A 111 -9.09 9.14 4.85
N THR A 112 -7.89 9.24 5.42
CA THR A 112 -6.79 10.07 4.88
C THR A 112 -5.64 9.21 4.35
N PRO A 113 -4.80 9.75 3.43
CA PRO A 113 -3.60 9.05 2.95
C PRO A 113 -2.69 8.56 4.09
N SER A 114 -2.51 9.36 5.14
CA SER A 114 -1.67 9.00 6.30
C SER A 114 -2.25 7.86 7.14
N GLU A 115 -3.58 7.80 7.30
CA GLU A 115 -4.24 6.69 8.00
C GLU A 115 -4.17 5.41 7.19
N VAL A 116 -4.42 5.49 5.87
CA VAL A 116 -4.25 4.35 4.95
C VAL A 116 -2.81 3.84 4.99
N LEU A 117 -1.82 4.73 4.95
CA LEU A 117 -0.40 4.37 5.08
C LEU A 117 -0.12 3.61 6.38
N ARG A 118 -0.70 4.05 7.50
CA ARG A 118 -0.57 3.38 8.80
C ARG A 118 -1.14 1.96 8.76
N GLU A 119 -2.32 1.77 8.14
CA GLU A 119 -2.93 0.44 8.01
C GLU A 119 -2.12 -0.48 7.09
N ILE A 120 -1.60 0.04 5.97
CA ILE A 120 -0.67 -0.70 5.09
C ILE A 120 0.55 -1.16 5.90
N TRP A 121 1.17 -0.27 6.68
CA TRP A 121 2.36 -0.61 7.45
C TRP A 121 2.08 -1.62 8.58
N LYS A 122 0.96 -1.48 9.29
CA LYS A 122 0.52 -2.48 10.28
C LYS A 122 0.43 -3.88 9.65
N ASN A 123 -0.15 -3.97 8.46
CA ASN A 123 -0.22 -5.24 7.73
C ASN A 123 1.17 -5.80 7.42
N VAL A 124 2.10 -4.96 6.96
CA VAL A 124 3.47 -5.37 6.65
C VAL A 124 4.22 -5.90 7.86
N VAL A 125 4.19 -5.17 8.98
CA VAL A 125 4.94 -5.51 10.19
C VAL A 125 4.54 -6.88 10.75
N MET A 126 3.30 -7.33 10.55
CA MET A 126 2.86 -8.67 10.96
C MET A 126 3.66 -9.81 10.30
N TRP A 127 4.20 -9.57 9.11
CA TRP A 127 4.90 -10.56 8.28
C TRP A 127 6.43 -10.40 8.27
N LEU A 128 6.97 -9.31 8.83
CA LEU A 128 8.42 -9.08 8.93
C LEU A 128 9.08 -9.76 10.14
N LYS A 129 8.47 -10.83 10.68
CA LYS A 129 8.99 -11.59 11.83
C LYS A 129 10.15 -12.53 11.47
#